data_AF-A0A3B1CVU6-F1
#
_entry.id   AF-A0A3B1CVU6-F1
#
_cell.length_a   1.000
_cell.length_b   1.000
_cell.length_c   1.000
_cell.angle_alpha   90.00
_cell.angle_beta   90.00
_cell.angle_gamma   90.00
#
_symmetry.space_group_name_H-M   'P 1'
#
loop_
_entity.id
_entity.type
_entity.pdbx_description
1 polymer ?
#
loop_
_entity_poly.entity_id
_entity_poly.type
_entity_poly.pdbx_seq_one_letter_code
_entity_poly.pdbx_strand_id
1 'polypeptide(L)' 'MIRYSQKIIIPLVIALLITAIFSCTPKQELQRRTQFIMGTLVEITVREMDSEIAQSAITSAFDEIRRLENLMSTHIAH' A
#
# COMPACT_ATOMS: atom_id res chain seq x y z
N MET A 1 -42.75 -21.31 25.76
CA MET A 1 -41.33 -21.52 25.39
C MET A 1 -40.83 -20.62 24.25
N ILE A 2 -41.67 -20.30 23.25
CA ILE A 2 -41.31 -19.49 22.06
C ILE A 2 -40.80 -18.06 22.40
N ARG A 3 -41.34 -17.42 23.45
CA ARG A 3 -40.98 -16.04 23.85
C ARG A 3 -39.60 -15.93 24.52
N TYR A 4 -39.05 -17.03 25.06
CA TYR A 4 -37.75 -17.04 25.75
C TYR A 4 -36.59 -17.12 24.76
N SER A 5 -36.78 -17.91 23.69
CA SER A 5 -35.82 -18.05 22.59
C SER A 5 -35.57 -16.72 21.86
N GLN A 6 -36.61 -15.91 21.60
CA GLN A 6 -36.43 -14.59 20.98
C GLN A 6 -35.62 -13.60 21.83
N LYS A 7 -35.72 -13.64 23.17
CA LYS A 7 -34.96 -12.76 24.06
C LYS A 7 -33.45 -13.03 24.04
N ILE A 8 -33.03 -14.25 23.66
CA ILE A 8 -31.62 -14.65 23.57
C ILE A 8 -31.10 -14.52 22.12
N ILE A 9 -31.95 -14.77 21.12
CA ILE A 9 -31.55 -14.67 19.70
C ILE A 9 -31.23 -13.22 19.31
N ILE A 10 -32.03 -12.25 19.74
CA ILE A 10 -31.81 -10.83 19.39
C ILE A 10 -30.44 -10.31 19.85
N PRO A 11 -30.02 -10.43 21.13
CA PRO A 11 -28.69 -9.97 21.55
C PRO A 11 -27.55 -10.75 20.90
N LEU A 12 -27.74 -12.04 20.60
CA LEU A 12 -26.75 -12.86 19.90
C LEU A 12 -26.53 -12.39 18.46
N VAL A 13 -27.61 -12.07 17.74
CA VAL A 13 -27.54 -11.50 16.38
C VAL A 13 -26.88 -10.12 16.41
N ILE A 14 -27.19 -9.29 17.40
CA ILE A 14 -26.56 -7.96 17.56
C ILE A 14 -25.06 -8.10 17.84
N ALA A 15 -24.66 -9.02 18.72
CA ALA A 15 -23.24 -9.28 19.02
C ALA A 15 -22.47 -9.76 17.78
N LEU A 16 -23.09 -10.64 16.97
CA LEU A 16 -22.53 -11.11 15.70
C LEU A 16 -22.42 -9.98 14.65
N LEU A 17 -23.38 -9.07 14.65
CA LEU A 17 -23.38 -7.94 13.71
C LEU A 17 -22.30 -6.91 14.07
N ILE A 18 -22.06 -6.68 15.36
CA ILE A 18 -21.01 -5.78 15.85
C ILE A 18 -19.61 -6.31 15.50
N THR A 19 -19.35 -7.61 15.65
CA THR A 19 -18.03 -8.18 15.34
C THR A 19 -17.71 -8.12 13.84
N ALA A 20 -18.72 -8.13 12.97
CA ALA A 20 -18.53 -8.00 11.52
C ALA A 20 -18.02 -6.60 11.11
N ILE A 21 -18.37 -5.54 11.85
CA ILE A 21 -17.98 -4.15 11.52
C ILE A 21 -16.51 -3.87 11.87
N PHE A 22 -15.93 -4.60 12.83
CA PHE A 22 -14.52 -4.43 13.21
C PHE A 22 -13.53 -5.16 12.30
N SER A 23 -14.01 -5.94 11.32
CA SER A 23 -13.16 -6.59 10.33
C SER A 23 -12.77 -5.61 9.21
N CYS A 24 -12.14 -4.49 9.58
CA CYS A 24 -11.57 -3.54 8.64
C CYS A 24 -10.07 -3.84 8.51
N THR A 25 -9.72 -4.73 7.58
CA THR A 25 -8.31 -4.94 7.22
C THR A 25 -7.82 -3.74 6.42
N PRO A 26 -6.73 -3.06 6.84
CA PRO A 26 -6.18 -1.96 6.06
C PRO A 26 -5.73 -2.50 4.70
N LYS A 27 -6.35 -1.99 3.65
CA LYS A 27 -6.01 -2.37 2.28
C LYS A 27 -4.66 -1.71 1.97
N GLN A 28 -3.60 -2.51 1.96
CA GLN A 28 -2.29 -2.05 1.50
C GLN A 28 -2.43 -1.57 0.05
N GLU A 29 -2.14 -0.30 -0.20
CA GLU A 29 -2.25 0.28 -1.51
C GLU A 29 -0.99 -0.04 -2.32
N LEU A 30 -1.18 -0.51 -3.54
CA LEU A 30 -0.06 -0.78 -4.44
C LEU A 30 0.29 0.53 -5.15
N GLN A 31 1.40 1.13 -4.77
CA GLN A 31 1.90 2.33 -5.44
C GLN A 31 2.93 1.96 -6.48
N ARG A 32 2.71 2.40 -7.72
CA ARG A 32 3.56 2.12 -8.87
C ARG A 32 3.91 3.41 -9.57
N ARG A 33 5.20 3.62 -9.83
CA ARG A 33 5.69 4.78 -10.57
C ARG A 33 6.73 4.34 -11.58
N THR A 34 6.63 4.92 -12.76
CA THR A 34 7.48 4.60 -13.90
C THR A 34 8.17 5.87 -14.37
N GLN A 35 9.47 5.82 -14.62
CA GLN A 35 10.27 6.95 -15.10
C GLN A 35 11.28 6.49 -16.16
N PHE A 36 11.61 7.37 -17.10
CA PHE A 36 12.65 7.12 -18.08
C PHE A 36 14.00 7.56 -17.51
N ILE A 37 14.92 6.62 -17.29
CA ILE A 37 16.25 6.83 -16.69
C ILE A 37 17.24 5.85 -17.33
N MET A 38 18.51 6.22 -17.49
CA MET A 38 19.55 5.39 -18.13
C MET A 38 19.20 4.96 -19.56
N GLY A 39 18.40 5.74 -20.29
CA GLY A 39 17.95 5.39 -21.64
C GLY A 39 16.93 4.24 -21.69
N THR A 40 16.32 3.89 -20.56
CA THR A 40 15.30 2.83 -20.46
C THR A 40 14.13 3.25 -19.56
N LEU A 41 13.08 2.44 -19.56
CA LEU A 41 11.91 2.63 -18.71
C LEU A 41 12.10 1.85 -17.40
N VAL A 42 12.24 2.56 -16.28
CA VAL A 42 12.36 1.97 -14.95
C VAL A 42 11.05 2.10 -14.20
N GLU A 43 10.65 1.02 -13.54
CA GLU A 43 9.44 0.96 -12.75
C GLU A 43 9.71 0.49 -11.32
N ILE A 44 9.13 1.21 -10.37
CA ILE A 44 9.20 0.90 -8.95
C ILE A 44 7.79 0.67 -8.45
N THR A 45 7.59 -0.47 -7.81
CA THR A 45 6.32 -0.85 -7.18
C THR A 45 6.55 -1.08 -5.69
N VAL A 46 5.80 -0.36 -4.87
CA VAL A 46 5.84 -0.44 -3.40
C VAL A 46 4.47 -0.84 -2.88
N ARG A 47 4.47 -1.70 -1.86
CA ARG A 47 3.26 -2.13 -1.14
C ARG A 47 3.37 -1.60 0.27
N GLU A 48 2.62 -0.55 0.56
CA GLU A 48 2.62 0.11 1.87
C GLU A 48 1.22 0.67 2.15
N MET A 49 0.85 0.76 3.42
CA MET A 49 -0.42 1.35 3.85
C MET A 49 -0.36 2.88 3.84
N ASP A 50 0.77 3.44 4.26
CA ASP A 50 1.00 4.88 4.31
C ASP A 50 1.50 5.40 2.96
N SER A 51 0.70 6.29 2.36
CA SER A 51 1.00 6.84 1.05
C SER A 51 2.24 7.74 1.03
N GLU A 52 2.51 8.46 2.12
CA GLU A 52 3.68 9.34 2.19
C GLU A 52 4.97 8.53 2.30
N ILE A 53 4.95 7.46 3.11
CA ILE A 53 6.09 6.54 3.23
C ILE A 53 6.36 5.86 1.88
N ALA A 54 5.31 5.40 1.19
CA ALA A 54 5.43 4.79 -0.14
C ALA A 54 6.07 5.76 -1.16
N GLN A 55 5.57 7.00 -1.22
CA GLN A 55 6.08 8.02 -2.14
C GLN A 55 7.51 8.43 -1.81
N SER A 56 7.85 8.53 -0.53
CA SER A 56 9.21 8.82 -0.06
C SER A 56 10.18 7.73 -0.50
N ALA A 57 9.85 6.47 -0.25
CA ALA A 57 10.67 5.32 -0.66
C ALA A 57 10.86 5.25 -2.18
N ILE A 58 9.79 5.46 -2.96
CA ILE A 58 9.86 5.52 -4.42
C ILE A 58 10.79 6.65 -4.87
N THR A 59 10.70 7.82 -4.25
CA THR A 59 11.51 8.99 -4.60
C THR A 59 12.99 8.73 -4.30
N SER A 60 13.32 8.24 -3.11
CA SER A 60 14.69 7.90 -2.74
C SER A 60 15.31 6.85 -3.67
N ALA A 61 14.53 5.84 -4.08
CA ALA A 61 15.02 4.84 -5.01
C ALA A 61 15.32 5.44 -6.41
N PHE A 62 14.46 6.31 -6.92
CA PHE A 62 14.73 7.01 -8.17
C PHE A 62 15.93 7.96 -8.08
N ASP A 63 16.12 8.65 -6.97
CA ASP A 63 17.27 9.54 -6.77
C ASP A 63 18.58 8.77 -6.72
N GLU A 64 18.59 7.58 -6.11
CA GLU A 64 19.75 6.72 -6.12
C GLU A 64 20.06 6.20 -7.54
N ILE A 65 19.04 5.84 -8.32
CA ILE A 65 19.24 5.46 -9.72
C ILE A 65 19.82 6.62 -10.52
N ARG A 66 19.36 7.86 -10.32
CA ARG A 66 19.95 9.05 -10.97
C ARG A 66 21.40 9.28 -10.54
N ARG A 67 21.72 9.09 -9.26
CA ARG A 67 23.09 9.20 -8.75
C ARG A 67 24.00 8.17 -9.44
N LEU A 68 23.51 6.95 -9.60
CA LEU A 68 24.21 5.87 -10.32
C LEU A 68 24.34 6.17 -11.82
N GLU A 69 23.30 6.72 -12.45
CA GLU A 69 23.35 7.14 -13.85
C GLU A 69 24.43 8.20 -14.04
N ASN A 70 24.45 9.22 -13.19
CA ASN A 70 25.50 10.22 -13.22
C ASN A 70 26.88 9.58 -13.03
N LEU A 71 27.07 8.71 -12.04
CA LEU A 71 28.40 8.12 -11.77
C LEU A 71 28.89 7.16 -12.86
N MET A 72 28.00 6.44 -13.52
CA MET A 72 28.36 5.30 -14.40
C MET A 72 28.12 5.55 -15.88
N SER A 73 27.34 6.56 -16.25
CA SER A 73 27.01 6.79 -17.65
C SER A 73 28.22 7.26 -18.44
N THR A 74 28.54 6.53 -19.51
CA THR A 74 29.56 6.96 -20.49
C THR A 74 29.08 8.08 -21.41
N HIS A 75 27.78 8.43 -21.34
CA HIS A 75 27.16 9.45 -22.18
C HIS A 75 27.00 10.79 -21.46
N ILE A 76 27.16 10.82 -20.14
CA ILE A 76 27.14 12.04 -19.34
C ILE A 76 28.58 12.52 -19.21
N ALA A 77 28.87 13.71 -19.73
CA ALA A 77 30.18 14.33 -19.56
C ALA A 77 30.34 14.81 -18.12
N HIS A 78 31.48 14.47 -17.50
CA HIS A 78 31.88 14.90 -16.16
C HIS A 78 32.86 16.06 -16.20
#